data_AF-A0A1H2TL14-F1
#
_entry.id   AF-A0A1H2TL14-F1
#
_cell.length_a   1.000
_cell.length_b   1.000
_cell.length_c   1.000
_cell.angle_alpha   90.00
_cell.angle_beta   90.00
_cell.angle_gamma   90.00
#
_symmetry.space_group_name_H-M   'P 1'
#
loop_
_entity.id
_entity.type
_entity.pdbx_description
1 polymer ?
#
loop_
_entity_poly.entity_id
_entity_poly.type
_entity_poly.pdbx_seq_one_letter_code
_entity_poly.pdbx_strand_id
1 'polypeptide(L)'
;MAQSYPVGARGLSAAADKTVVANLKNCNDFFTKAKSSEKTFNMAKARTRRDVPPFPAQDRPAPKDTASPGDQPVGQQIRELRRARGLTLSELAAAAGRSIGNLSEMERGLSPITIESLDAISRALGVTVNWFFSGAAIAPPEERDVVVRRAARRELNLGQAGTREELLSPSLSGQLEMILTTFAPGAGTGEPGRTRKGEEGGLVLSGRLELHDGDRTWLLEEGDSFQLRGDGAHWVRNPGARDAVVVWVITPANY
;
A
#
# COMPACT_ATOMS: atom_id res chain seq x y z
N MET A 1 -29.11 18.55 -57.80
CA MET A 1 -27.92 17.68 -57.89
C MET A 1 -27.73 17.02 -56.54
N ALA A 2 -28.11 15.75 -56.43
CA ALA A 2 -27.85 14.90 -55.29
C ALA A 2 -27.26 13.62 -55.87
N GLN A 3 -26.00 13.30 -55.52
CA GLN A 3 -25.31 12.12 -56.00
C GLN A 3 -25.06 11.18 -54.82
N SER A 4 -25.80 10.09 -54.83
CA SER A 4 -25.65 8.89 -54.02
C SER A 4 -24.38 8.12 -54.39
N TYR A 5 -23.64 7.63 -53.38
CA TYR A 5 -22.66 6.55 -53.54
C TYR A 5 -22.86 5.47 -52.45
N PRO A 6 -22.51 4.20 -52.75
CA PRO A 6 -23.25 3.02 -52.26
C PRO A 6 -22.63 2.29 -51.06
N VAL A 7 -23.48 1.48 -50.44
CA VAL A 7 -23.19 0.47 -49.41
C VAL A 7 -22.29 -0.63 -49.99
N GLY A 8 -21.12 -0.84 -49.40
CA GLY A 8 -20.22 -1.96 -49.67
C GLY A 8 -20.09 -2.87 -48.46
N ALA A 9 -20.79 -4.00 -48.48
CA ALA A 9 -20.57 -5.10 -47.55
C ALA A 9 -19.23 -5.80 -47.87
N ARG A 10 -18.33 -5.90 -46.90
CA ARG A 10 -17.22 -6.86 -46.92
C ARG A 10 -17.32 -7.77 -45.71
N GLY A 11 -17.35 -9.07 -46.00
CA GLY A 11 -17.58 -10.13 -45.04
C GLY A 11 -16.53 -10.21 -43.95
N LEU A 12 -17.03 -10.32 -42.71
CA LEU A 12 -16.29 -10.85 -41.58
C LEU A 12 -16.22 -12.37 -41.73
N SER A 13 -15.00 -12.86 -41.95
CA SER A 13 -14.66 -14.28 -41.96
C SER A 13 -14.92 -14.88 -40.58
N ALA A 14 -15.60 -16.02 -40.57
CA ALA A 14 -15.95 -16.81 -39.41
C ALA A 14 -14.75 -17.63 -38.92
N ALA A 15 -14.24 -17.28 -37.74
CA ALA A 15 -13.45 -18.18 -36.89
C ALA A 15 -13.55 -17.71 -35.43
N ALA A 16 -14.75 -17.82 -34.86
CA ALA A 16 -14.95 -17.68 -33.42
C ALA A 16 -14.50 -18.97 -32.73
N ASP A 17 -13.41 -18.85 -31.96
CA ASP A 17 -12.81 -19.89 -31.13
C ASP A 17 -13.83 -20.42 -30.11
N LYS A 18 -14.08 -21.73 -30.15
CA LYS A 18 -15.16 -22.46 -29.46
C LYS A 18 -14.97 -22.58 -27.94
N THR A 19 -14.05 -21.83 -27.36
CA THR A 19 -13.68 -21.93 -25.93
C THR A 19 -14.40 -20.89 -25.06
N VAL A 20 -14.95 -19.81 -25.64
CA VAL A 20 -15.63 -18.73 -24.89
C VAL A 20 -17.16 -18.92 -24.77
N VAL A 21 -17.79 -19.69 -25.66
CA VAL A 21 -19.25 -19.94 -25.65
C VAL A 21 -19.68 -21.02 -24.64
N ALA A 22 -18.73 -21.81 -24.12
CA ALA A 22 -19.02 -22.84 -23.12
C ALA A 22 -19.16 -22.30 -21.67
N ASN A 23 -18.59 -21.14 -21.35
CA ASN A 23 -18.59 -20.59 -19.98
C ASN A 23 -19.71 -19.59 -19.66
N LEU A 24 -20.53 -19.20 -20.65
CA LEU A 24 -21.72 -18.37 -20.42
C LEU A 24 -23.01 -19.19 -20.23
N LYS A 25 -23.00 -20.49 -20.55
CA LYS A 25 -24.16 -21.39 -20.31
C LYS A 25 -24.22 -21.96 -18.89
N ASN A 26 -23.11 -22.06 -18.16
CA ASN A 26 -23.11 -22.61 -16.80
C ASN A 26 -23.48 -21.61 -15.69
N CYS A 27 -23.42 -20.29 -15.94
CA CYS A 27 -23.87 -19.29 -14.95
C CYS A 27 -25.39 -19.11 -14.92
N ASN A 28 -26.10 -19.39 -16.02
CA ASN A 28 -27.55 -19.15 -16.09
C ASN A 28 -28.39 -20.29 -15.50
N ASP A 29 -27.84 -21.51 -15.46
CA ASP A 29 -28.50 -22.70 -14.87
C ASP A 29 -28.42 -22.73 -13.33
N PHE A 30 -27.50 -21.96 -12.73
CA PHE A 30 -27.44 -21.79 -11.27
C PHE A 30 -28.51 -20.81 -10.76
N PHE A 31 -28.87 -19.80 -11.56
CA PHE A 31 -29.87 -18.79 -11.18
C PHE A 31 -31.32 -19.19 -11.48
N THR A 32 -31.55 -20.11 -12.43
CA THR A 32 -32.91 -20.56 -12.78
C THR A 32 -33.42 -21.74 -11.93
N LYS A 33 -32.54 -22.47 -11.23
CA LYS A 33 -32.93 -23.54 -10.30
C LYS A 33 -33.28 -23.05 -8.87
N ALA A 34 -33.10 -21.77 -8.59
CA ALA A 34 -33.41 -21.15 -7.29
C ALA A 34 -34.82 -20.53 -7.20
N LYS A 35 -35.67 -20.69 -8.22
CA LYS A 35 -37.03 -20.09 -8.27
C LYS A 35 -38.21 -21.07 -8.34
N SER A 36 -38.04 -22.35 -8.00
CA SER A 36 -39.19 -23.25 -7.85
C SER A 36 -39.05 -24.23 -6.68
N SER A 37 -39.33 -23.77 -5.47
CA SER A 37 -40.03 -24.59 -4.46
C SER A 37 -40.50 -23.72 -3.28
N GLU A 38 -41.60 -23.00 -3.48
CA GLU A 38 -42.44 -22.58 -2.36
C GLU A 38 -43.17 -23.82 -1.82
N LYS A 39 -42.65 -24.40 -0.74
CA LYS A 39 -43.44 -25.24 0.18
C LYS A 39 -42.99 -24.97 1.61
N THR A 40 -43.83 -24.18 2.30
CA THR A 40 -44.10 -24.19 3.75
C THR A 40 -43.03 -24.81 4.65
N PHE A 41 -42.24 -23.96 5.32
CA PHE A 41 -41.46 -24.37 6.49
C PHE A 41 -41.84 -23.54 7.71
N ASN A 42 -42.15 -24.27 8.77
CA ASN A 42 -42.85 -23.84 9.96
C ASN A 42 -41.95 -23.01 10.90
N MET A 43 -42.53 -22.00 11.54
CA MET A 43 -41.88 -21.05 12.43
C MET A 43 -41.67 -21.69 13.81
N ALA A 44 -40.45 -22.11 14.14
CA ALA A 44 -40.09 -22.44 15.52
C ALA A 44 -38.56 -22.37 15.78
N LYS A 45 -38.18 -21.50 16.71
CA LYS A 45 -36.89 -21.40 17.44
C LYS A 45 -35.66 -20.88 16.68
N ALA A 46 -35.49 -19.56 16.72
CA ALA A 46 -34.20 -18.92 16.59
C ALA A 46 -33.28 -19.35 17.75
N ARG A 47 -32.18 -20.05 17.44
CA ARG A 47 -31.05 -20.28 18.35
C ARG A 47 -29.84 -19.49 17.83
N THR A 48 -29.33 -18.65 18.71
CA THR A 48 -28.12 -17.82 18.61
C THR A 48 -26.90 -18.61 18.15
N ARG A 49 -26.22 -18.17 17.08
CA ARG A 49 -24.85 -18.59 16.77
C ARG A 49 -23.87 -17.62 17.42
N ARG A 50 -23.47 -17.92 18.66
CA ARG A 50 -22.08 -17.76 19.09
C ARG A 50 -21.35 -19.07 18.75
N ASP A 51 -20.03 -19.01 18.79
CA ASP A 51 -19.06 -20.12 18.83
C ASP A 51 -18.25 -20.32 17.53
N VAL A 52 -17.26 -19.45 17.35
CA VAL A 52 -16.02 -19.78 16.63
C VAL A 52 -15.15 -20.58 17.62
N PRO A 53 -14.61 -21.76 17.24
CA PRO A 53 -13.88 -22.62 18.17
C PRO A 53 -12.52 -22.02 18.61
N PRO A 54 -12.02 -22.39 19.81
CA PRO A 54 -10.73 -21.93 20.32
C PRO A 54 -9.56 -22.58 19.57
N PHE A 55 -8.49 -21.81 19.31
CA PHE A 55 -7.25 -22.35 18.75
C PHE A 55 -6.56 -23.28 19.76
N PRO A 56 -6.06 -24.46 19.34
CA PRO A 56 -5.47 -25.45 20.24
C PRO A 56 -4.08 -25.05 20.77
N ALA A 57 -3.76 -25.55 21.96
CA ALA A 57 -2.50 -25.31 22.67
C ALA A 57 -1.33 -26.20 22.17
N GLN A 58 -0.20 -25.52 21.99
CA GLN A 58 1.25 -25.85 21.94
C GLN A 58 1.76 -27.31 21.93
N ASP A 59 2.85 -27.51 21.15
CA ASP A 59 4.02 -28.30 21.58
C ASP A 59 5.32 -27.60 21.14
N ARG A 60 6.37 -27.66 21.98
CA ARG A 60 7.62 -26.89 21.91
C ARG A 60 8.82 -27.84 21.73
N PRO A 61 9.80 -27.55 20.86
CA PRO A 61 11.17 -28.03 21.05
C PRO A 61 12.14 -26.87 21.36
N ALA A 62 13.20 -27.16 22.11
CA ALA A 62 14.33 -26.27 22.42
C ALA A 62 15.65 -26.90 21.92
N PRO A 63 16.78 -26.20 22.03
CA PRO A 63 17.19 -25.01 21.28
C PRO A 63 18.40 -25.34 20.37
N LYS A 64 18.73 -24.48 19.40
CA LYS A 64 20.11 -24.38 18.88
C LYS A 64 20.36 -23.04 18.20
N ASP A 65 21.48 -22.44 18.59
CA ASP A 65 21.99 -21.13 18.25
C ASP A 65 22.13 -20.91 16.74
N THR A 66 21.69 -19.74 16.25
CA THR A 66 22.44 -18.84 15.35
C THR A 66 21.58 -17.63 14.96
N ALA A 67 22.06 -16.44 15.32
CA ALA A 67 21.58 -15.09 14.96
C ALA A 67 20.10 -14.74 15.26
N SER A 68 19.87 -13.81 16.20
CA SER A 68 18.54 -13.21 16.42
C SER A 68 18.04 -12.50 15.14
N PRO A 69 16.94 -12.96 14.53
CA PRO A 69 16.33 -12.31 13.38
C PRO A 69 15.42 -11.18 13.89
N GLY A 70 15.80 -9.93 13.62
CA GLY A 70 15.08 -8.73 14.07
C GLY A 70 15.84 -7.42 13.88
N ASP A 71 17.15 -7.47 13.64
CA ASP A 71 17.95 -6.29 13.39
C ASP A 71 18.13 -6.09 11.88
N GLN A 72 17.11 -5.55 11.20
CA GLN A 72 17.43 -4.86 9.95
C GLN A 72 18.41 -3.73 10.33
N PRO A 73 19.67 -3.75 9.86
CA PRO A 73 20.68 -2.83 10.37
C PRO A 73 20.20 -1.40 10.20
N VAL A 74 20.37 -0.55 11.22
CA VAL A 74 19.92 0.85 11.21
C VAL A 74 20.35 1.58 9.92
N GLY A 75 21.51 1.23 9.35
CA GLY A 75 21.96 1.70 8.05
C GLY A 75 20.99 1.44 6.89
N GLN A 76 20.44 0.23 6.82
CA GLN A 76 19.44 -0.13 5.81
C GLN A 76 18.14 0.67 6.01
N GLN A 77 17.71 0.83 7.26
CA GLN A 77 16.54 1.65 7.58
C GLN A 77 16.74 3.13 7.21
N ILE A 78 17.94 3.68 7.40
CA ILE A 78 18.30 5.04 6.95
C ILE A 78 18.18 5.13 5.43
N ARG A 79 18.74 4.17 4.70
CA ARG A 79 18.71 4.13 3.24
C ARG A 79 17.29 4.10 2.69
N GLU A 80 16.46 3.23 3.27
CA GLU A 80 15.04 3.10 2.97
C GLU A 80 14.32 4.43 3.23
N LEU A 81 14.46 4.98 4.43
CA LEU A 81 13.79 6.22 4.78
C LEU A 81 14.28 7.44 3.97
N ARG A 82 15.54 7.44 3.52
CA ARG A 82 16.09 8.48 2.63
C ARG A 82 15.40 8.46 1.27
N ARG A 83 15.34 7.28 0.65
CA ARG A 83 14.65 7.07 -0.62
C ARG A 83 13.14 7.31 -0.46
N ALA A 84 12.59 7.04 0.73
CA ALA A 84 11.23 7.39 1.12
C ALA A 84 10.88 8.86 0.93
N ARG A 85 11.88 9.71 1.13
CA ARG A 85 11.76 11.16 0.96
C ARG A 85 12.22 11.66 -0.40
N GLY A 86 12.55 10.77 -1.33
CA GLY A 86 13.10 11.15 -2.63
C GLY A 86 14.47 11.82 -2.55
N LEU A 87 15.20 11.67 -1.42
CA LEU A 87 16.49 12.30 -1.22
C LEU A 87 17.61 11.46 -1.86
N THR A 88 18.48 12.14 -2.61
CA THR A 88 19.76 11.59 -3.04
C THR A 88 20.69 11.41 -1.83
N LEU A 89 21.69 10.56 -2.00
CA LEU A 89 22.72 10.36 -0.98
C LEU A 89 23.47 11.67 -0.66
N SER A 90 23.69 12.51 -1.68
CA SER A 90 24.36 13.81 -1.52
C SER A 90 23.51 14.80 -0.72
N GLU A 91 22.20 14.85 -0.96
CA GLU A 91 21.29 15.74 -0.23
C GLU A 91 21.19 15.37 1.24
N LEU A 92 21.02 14.06 1.56
CA LEU A 92 21.00 13.64 2.96
C LEU A 92 22.35 13.88 3.64
N ALA A 93 23.46 13.58 2.97
CA ALA A 93 24.79 13.81 3.52
C ALA A 93 25.01 15.29 3.87
N ALA A 94 24.64 16.20 2.95
CA ALA A 94 24.72 17.64 3.18
C ALA A 94 23.82 18.07 4.35
N ALA A 95 22.56 17.64 4.38
CA ALA A 95 21.61 17.99 5.42
C ALA A 95 22.00 17.44 6.81
N ALA A 96 22.62 16.26 6.87
CA ALA A 96 23.08 15.63 8.10
C ALA A 96 24.50 16.06 8.52
N GLY A 97 25.18 16.91 7.73
CA GLY A 97 26.56 17.33 8.01
C GLY A 97 27.58 16.17 7.93
N ARG A 98 27.37 15.21 7.03
CA ARG A 98 28.23 14.03 6.84
C ARG A 98 28.82 14.02 5.43
N SER A 99 29.94 13.32 5.26
CA SER A 99 30.46 13.08 3.91
C SER A 99 29.64 12.02 3.19
N ILE A 100 29.54 12.13 1.86
CA ILE A 100 28.80 11.16 1.02
C ILE A 100 29.36 9.73 1.23
N GLY A 101 30.69 9.60 1.28
CA GLY A 101 31.35 8.32 1.53
C GLY A 101 30.99 7.74 2.89
N ASN A 102 31.03 8.55 3.95
CA ASN A 102 30.68 8.12 5.30
C ASN A 102 29.20 7.69 5.38
N LEU A 103 28.27 8.46 4.81
CA LEU A 103 26.86 8.08 4.77
C LEU A 103 26.63 6.79 3.96
N SER A 104 27.33 6.61 2.84
CA SER A 104 27.28 5.38 2.04
C SER A 104 27.76 4.15 2.80
N GLU A 105 28.82 4.27 3.59
CA GLU A 105 29.31 3.19 4.45
C GLU A 105 28.34 2.88 5.58
N MET A 106 27.77 3.90 6.22
CA MET A 106 26.73 3.74 7.24
C MET A 106 25.51 3.01 6.68
N GLU A 107 24.99 3.42 5.51
CA GLU A 107 23.83 2.79 4.86
C GLU A 107 24.07 1.32 4.48
N ARG A 108 25.34 0.93 4.26
CA ARG A 108 25.74 -0.45 3.95
C ARG A 108 26.16 -1.25 5.18
N GLY A 109 26.12 -0.65 6.38
CA GLY A 109 26.59 -1.29 7.62
C GLY A 109 28.10 -1.49 7.68
N LEU A 110 28.88 -0.78 6.86
CA LEU A 110 30.35 -0.85 6.82
C LEU A 110 31.01 0.11 7.82
N SER A 111 30.27 1.09 8.32
CA SER A 111 30.72 2.04 9.33
C SER A 111 29.75 2.06 10.51
N PRO A 112 30.23 2.07 11.76
CA PRO A 112 29.36 2.18 12.93
C PRO A 112 28.64 3.54 12.93
N ILE A 113 27.37 3.53 13.34
CA ILE A 113 26.54 4.73 13.43
C ILE A 113 26.53 5.19 14.89
N THR A 114 27.13 6.36 15.16
CA THR A 114 27.06 6.97 16.50
C THR A 114 25.68 7.58 16.74
N ILE A 115 25.28 7.72 18.01
CA ILE A 115 24.00 8.37 18.38
C ILE A 115 23.92 9.80 17.82
N GLU A 116 25.02 10.55 17.86
CA GLU A 116 25.10 11.89 17.26
C GLU A 116 24.86 11.88 15.75
N SER A 117 25.40 10.88 15.04
CA SER A 117 25.19 10.72 13.60
C SER A 117 23.74 10.33 13.31
N LEU A 118 23.20 9.38 14.09
CA LEU A 118 21.82 8.95 13.95
C LEU A 118 20.84 10.09 14.24
N ASP A 119 21.11 10.93 15.24
CA ASP A 119 20.29 12.10 15.55
C ASP A 119 20.31 13.14 14.42
N ALA A 120 21.48 13.46 13.87
CA ALA A 120 21.60 14.37 12.73
C ALA A 120 20.87 13.83 11.49
N ILE A 121 21.02 12.53 11.20
CA ILE A 121 20.32 11.85 10.11
C ILE A 121 18.81 11.83 10.36
N SER A 122 18.36 11.54 11.59
CA SER A 122 16.95 11.52 11.96
C SER A 122 16.30 12.89 11.76
N ARG A 123 16.98 13.97 12.17
CA ARG A 123 16.53 15.36 11.96
C ARG A 123 16.44 15.71 10.49
N ALA A 124 17.47 15.37 9.69
CA ALA A 124 17.46 15.58 8.24
C ALA A 124 16.35 14.77 7.54
N LEU A 125 16.04 13.58 8.08
CA LEU A 125 14.92 12.75 7.68
C LEU A 125 13.62 13.11 8.41
N GLY A 126 13.49 14.20 9.15
CA GLY A 126 12.22 14.58 9.81
C GLY A 126 11.55 13.49 10.66
N VAL A 127 12.33 12.56 11.25
CA VAL A 127 11.85 11.55 12.21
C VAL A 127 12.59 11.69 13.53
N THR A 128 12.06 11.05 14.57
CA THR A 128 12.80 10.90 15.83
C THR A 128 13.75 9.70 15.73
N VAL A 129 14.83 9.72 16.51
CA VAL A 129 15.74 8.57 16.62
C VAL A 129 14.99 7.28 16.99
N ASN A 130 13.94 7.40 17.81
CA ASN A 130 13.10 6.28 18.21
C ASN A 130 12.45 5.55 17.02
N TRP A 131 12.22 6.22 15.89
CA TRP A 131 11.65 5.59 14.68
C TRP A 131 12.43 4.35 14.22
N PHE A 132 13.75 4.37 14.36
CA PHE A 132 14.64 3.26 14.00
C PHE A 132 14.57 2.06 14.95
N PHE A 133 13.89 2.22 16.09
CA PHE A 133 13.78 1.21 17.16
C PHE A 133 12.33 0.78 17.43
N SER A 134 11.34 1.64 17.16
CA SER A 134 9.92 1.42 17.50
C SER A 134 9.29 0.19 16.85
N GLY A 135 9.69 -0.18 15.63
CA GLY A 135 9.09 -1.31 14.90
C GLY A 135 9.59 -2.67 15.39
N ALA A 136 10.90 -2.81 15.56
CA ALA A 136 11.54 -4.07 15.98
C ALA A 136 11.40 -4.35 17.48
N ALA A 137 11.35 -3.31 18.33
CA ALA A 137 11.34 -3.47 19.78
C ALA A 137 9.96 -3.82 20.37
N ILE A 138 8.86 -3.47 19.67
CA ILE A 138 7.49 -3.61 20.20
C ILE A 138 6.83 -4.92 19.77
N ALA A 139 7.25 -5.50 18.65
CA ALA A 139 6.62 -6.71 18.12
C ALA A 139 7.21 -8.01 18.73
N PRO A 140 6.36 -9.01 19.04
CA PRO A 140 6.82 -10.37 19.33
C PRO A 140 7.77 -10.88 18.24
N PRO A 141 8.82 -11.66 18.57
CA PRO A 141 9.80 -12.11 17.59
C PRO A 141 9.20 -12.76 16.33
N GLU A 142 8.12 -13.52 16.47
CA GLU A 142 7.39 -14.19 15.39
C GLU A 142 6.61 -13.25 14.47
N GLU A 143 6.37 -12.00 14.88
CA GLU A 143 5.62 -10.99 14.12
C GLU A 143 6.51 -9.98 13.40
N ARG A 144 7.76 -9.81 13.82
CA ARG A 144 8.63 -8.65 13.48
C ARG A 144 8.71 -8.32 11.99
N ASP A 145 8.76 -9.33 11.12
CA ASP A 145 8.93 -9.16 9.67
C ASP A 145 7.66 -9.50 8.87
N VAL A 146 6.54 -9.75 9.54
CA VAL A 146 5.33 -10.29 8.91
C VAL A 146 4.07 -9.50 9.29
N VAL A 147 3.98 -9.03 10.52
CA VAL A 147 2.77 -8.42 11.07
C VAL A 147 3.06 -7.04 11.64
N VAL A 148 2.34 -6.03 11.15
CA VAL A 148 2.30 -4.70 11.76
C VAL A 148 0.97 -4.51 12.45
N ARG A 149 0.99 -4.52 13.79
CA ARG A 149 -0.19 -4.23 14.61
C ARG A 149 -0.52 -2.73 14.53
N ARG A 150 -1.82 -2.39 14.53
CA ARG A 150 -2.29 -0.98 14.44
C ARG A 150 -1.61 -0.06 15.45
N ALA A 151 -1.47 -0.51 16.70
CA ALA A 151 -0.86 0.27 17.78
C ALA A 151 0.67 0.44 17.66
N ALA A 152 1.31 -0.30 16.74
CA ALA A 152 2.75 -0.30 16.52
C ALA A 152 3.15 0.25 15.14
N ARG A 153 2.21 0.84 14.40
CA ARG A 153 2.51 1.44 13.09
C ARG A 153 3.48 2.60 13.24
N ARG A 154 4.49 2.62 12.38
CA ARG A 154 5.45 3.73 12.31
C ARG A 154 4.88 4.83 11.43
N GLU A 155 4.98 6.07 11.89
CA GLU A 155 4.61 7.24 11.09
C GLU A 155 5.76 7.63 10.15
N LEU A 156 5.43 7.81 8.87
CA LEU A 156 6.31 8.36 7.85
C LEU A 156 5.96 9.84 7.75
N ASN A 157 6.55 10.69 8.59
CA ASN A 157 6.31 12.13 8.48
C ASN A 157 6.97 12.67 7.19
N LEU A 158 6.26 12.59 6.06
CA LEU A 158 6.73 13.03 4.74
C LEU A 158 6.52 14.54 4.47
N GLY A 159 6.22 15.32 5.51
CA GLY A 159 6.32 16.79 5.45
C GLY A 159 5.25 17.51 4.64
N GLN A 160 4.18 16.84 4.19
CA GLN A 160 3.05 17.50 3.54
C GLN A 160 2.02 17.96 4.58
N ALA A 161 1.69 19.25 4.56
CA ALA A 161 0.76 19.84 5.51
C ALA A 161 -0.61 19.17 5.42
N GLY A 162 -1.12 18.70 6.56
CA GLY A 162 -2.42 18.04 6.65
C GLY A 162 -2.43 16.58 6.17
N THR A 163 -1.27 15.96 5.93
CA THR A 163 -1.18 14.52 5.65
C THR A 163 -0.49 13.77 6.79
N ARG A 164 -0.99 12.58 7.09
CA ARG A 164 -0.39 11.64 8.03
C ARG A 164 -0.27 10.29 7.35
N GLU A 165 0.96 9.78 7.26
CA GLU A 165 1.24 8.48 6.64
C GLU A 165 1.71 7.48 7.71
N GLU A 166 1.10 6.31 7.73
CA GLU A 166 1.47 5.20 8.59
C GLU A 166 1.90 4.01 7.75
N LEU A 167 3.09 3.48 8.03
CA LEU A 167 3.59 2.30 7.37
C LEU A 167 2.82 1.06 7.88
N LEU A 168 2.18 0.35 6.94
CA LEU A 168 1.49 -0.91 7.20
C LEU A 168 2.39 -2.13 6.92
N SER A 169 3.47 -1.95 6.16
CA SER A 169 4.50 -2.96 5.93
C SER A 169 5.52 -3.04 7.09
N PRO A 170 6.08 -4.22 7.39
CA PRO A 170 7.13 -4.34 8.41
C PRO A 170 8.38 -3.51 8.10
N SER A 171 8.73 -3.37 6.82
CA SER A 171 9.81 -2.53 6.31
C SER A 171 9.38 -1.75 5.06
N LEU A 172 10.23 -0.85 4.57
CA LEU A 172 10.06 -0.17 3.28
C LEU A 172 10.81 -0.90 2.15
N SER A 173 11.31 -2.10 2.42
CA SER A 173 11.98 -2.97 1.45
C SER A 173 11.08 -4.08 0.94
N GLY A 174 11.43 -4.63 -0.22
CA GLY A 174 10.75 -5.77 -0.82
C GLY A 174 10.04 -5.41 -2.12
N GLN A 175 9.05 -6.23 -2.50
CA GLN A 175 8.26 -6.04 -3.72
C GLN A 175 6.92 -5.36 -3.46
N LEU A 176 6.47 -5.34 -2.20
CA LEU A 176 5.17 -4.84 -1.82
C LEU A 176 5.33 -3.87 -0.66
N GLU A 177 4.78 -2.69 -0.84
CA GLU A 177 4.70 -1.67 0.18
C GLU A 177 3.25 -1.28 0.42
N MET A 178 2.86 -1.18 1.69
CA MET A 178 1.53 -0.75 2.09
C MET A 178 1.61 0.44 3.04
N ILE A 179 0.87 1.51 2.73
CA ILE A 179 0.82 2.73 3.54
C ILE A 179 -0.64 3.11 3.78
N LEU A 180 -0.96 3.53 4.98
CA LEU A 180 -2.22 4.19 5.28
C LEU A 180 -1.98 5.70 5.31
N THR A 181 -2.65 6.43 4.43
CA THR A 181 -2.58 7.90 4.41
C THR A 181 -3.90 8.48 4.85
N THR A 182 -3.85 9.39 5.82
CA THR A 182 -4.95 10.26 6.21
C THR A 182 -4.70 11.65 5.65
N PHE A 183 -5.64 12.16 4.87
CA PHE A 183 -5.65 13.51 4.32
C PHE A 183 -6.70 14.34 5.05
N ALA A 184 -6.26 15.38 5.76
CA ALA A 184 -7.17 16.39 6.30
C ALA A 184 -7.95 17.11 5.17
N PRO A 185 -9.07 17.79 5.47
CA PRO A 185 -9.80 18.58 4.49
C PRO A 185 -8.88 19.52 3.69
N GLY A 186 -8.94 19.43 2.35
CA GLY A 186 -8.11 20.21 1.44
C GLY A 186 -6.67 19.73 1.28
N ALA A 187 -6.19 18.81 2.13
CA ALA A 187 -4.84 18.26 2.04
C ALA A 187 -4.73 17.30 0.85
N GLY A 188 -3.51 17.09 0.38
CA GLY A 188 -3.22 16.27 -0.78
C GLY A 188 -1.73 16.09 -1.00
N THR A 189 -1.38 15.37 -2.05
CA THR A 189 0.02 15.17 -2.44
C THR A 189 0.61 16.36 -3.20
N GLY A 190 -0.21 17.36 -3.55
CA GLY A 190 0.20 18.59 -4.24
C GLY A 190 0.59 18.39 -5.71
N GLU A 191 0.59 19.49 -6.47
CA GLU A 191 1.08 19.54 -7.85
C GLU A 191 2.61 19.74 -7.90
N PRO A 192 3.33 19.20 -8.90
CA PRO A 192 2.82 18.48 -10.08
C PRO A 192 2.50 17.00 -9.84
N GLY A 193 2.48 16.55 -8.59
CA GLY A 193 2.29 15.15 -8.22
C GLY A 193 3.57 14.35 -8.17
N ARG A 194 3.43 13.05 -7.88
CA ARG A 194 4.56 12.11 -7.76
C ARG A 194 4.61 11.23 -9.00
N THR A 195 5.82 11.02 -9.53
CA THR A 195 6.08 9.96 -10.52
C THR A 195 6.77 8.81 -9.82
N ARG A 196 6.19 7.61 -9.90
CA ARG A 196 6.78 6.39 -9.36
C ARG A 196 6.93 5.37 -10.47
N LYS A 197 7.99 4.56 -10.39
CA LYS A 197 8.17 3.41 -11.28
C LYS A 197 7.38 2.23 -10.74
N GLY A 198 6.71 1.49 -11.62
CA GLY A 198 5.89 0.34 -11.21
C GLY A 198 4.43 0.70 -10.97
N GLU A 199 3.69 -0.18 -10.32
CA GLU A 199 2.26 -0.03 -10.10
C GLU A 199 1.95 0.47 -8.70
N GLU A 200 0.92 1.28 -8.60
CA GLU A 200 0.37 1.77 -7.34
C GLU A 200 -1.15 1.59 -7.38
N GLY A 201 -1.73 1.13 -6.29
CA GLY A 201 -3.17 1.03 -6.15
C GLY A 201 -3.60 1.59 -4.81
N GLY A 202 -4.88 1.93 -4.72
CA GLY A 202 -5.45 2.43 -3.47
C GLY A 202 -6.87 1.95 -3.23
N LEU A 203 -7.25 1.90 -1.96
CA LEU A 203 -8.62 1.69 -1.49
C LEU A 203 -8.98 2.85 -0.56
N VAL A 204 -10.07 3.57 -0.88
CA VAL A 204 -10.60 4.63 -0.01
C VAL A 204 -11.38 3.98 1.12
N LEU A 205 -10.83 4.02 2.34
CA LEU A 205 -11.47 3.47 3.54
C LEU A 205 -12.52 4.40 4.15
N SER A 206 -12.40 5.71 3.94
CA SER A 206 -13.32 6.72 4.47
C SER A 206 -13.10 8.04 3.74
N GLY A 207 -14.15 8.87 3.67
CA GLY A 207 -14.08 10.21 3.09
C GLY A 207 -14.24 10.21 1.57
N ARG A 208 -13.62 11.17 0.91
CA ARG A 208 -13.59 11.31 -0.55
C ARG A 208 -12.19 11.66 -1.02
N LEU A 209 -11.80 11.12 -2.17
CA LEU A 209 -10.48 11.37 -2.75
C LEU A 209 -10.65 11.84 -4.18
N GLU A 210 -10.10 13.01 -4.49
CA GLU A 210 -9.94 13.46 -5.87
C GLU A 210 -8.59 12.93 -6.37
N LEU A 211 -8.62 12.06 -7.38
CA LEU A 211 -7.44 11.46 -8.01
C LEU A 211 -7.21 12.08 -9.38
N HIS A 212 -6.00 12.58 -9.60
CA HIS A 212 -5.54 13.12 -10.88
C HIS A 212 -4.41 12.26 -11.44
N ASP A 213 -4.52 11.89 -12.71
CA ASP A 213 -3.52 11.13 -13.46
C ASP A 213 -3.47 11.64 -14.92
N GLY A 214 -2.46 12.46 -15.22
CA GLY A 214 -2.42 13.25 -16.45
C GLY A 214 -3.62 14.20 -16.56
N ASP A 215 -4.35 14.13 -17.68
CA ASP A 215 -5.54 14.96 -17.92
C ASP A 215 -6.83 14.37 -17.34
N ARG A 216 -6.73 13.23 -16.63
CA ARG A 216 -7.89 12.51 -16.11
C ARG A 216 -8.06 12.78 -14.63
N THR A 217 -9.30 13.07 -14.23
CA THR A 217 -9.68 13.30 -12.84
C THR A 217 -10.87 12.41 -12.47
N TRP A 218 -10.80 11.77 -11.32
CA TRP A 218 -11.90 11.01 -10.72
C TRP A 218 -12.13 11.46 -9.29
N LEU A 219 -13.41 11.57 -8.92
CA LEU A 219 -13.82 11.67 -7.52
C LEU A 219 -14.19 10.28 -7.03
N LEU A 220 -13.40 9.76 -6.11
CA LEU A 220 -13.56 8.45 -5.48
C LEU A 220 -14.26 8.61 -4.14
N GLU A 221 -15.19 7.70 -3.85
CA GLU A 221 -15.90 7.63 -2.58
C GLU A 221 -15.42 6.45 -1.71
N GLU A 222 -15.94 6.37 -0.50
CA GLU A 222 -15.65 5.26 0.41
C GLU A 222 -16.00 3.90 -0.21
N GLY A 223 -15.03 2.97 -0.18
CA GLY A 223 -15.13 1.65 -0.79
C GLY A 223 -14.59 1.56 -2.22
N ASP A 224 -14.34 2.69 -2.90
CA ASP A 224 -13.76 2.68 -4.23
C ASP A 224 -12.26 2.33 -4.19
N SER A 225 -11.82 1.62 -5.22
CA SER A 225 -10.41 1.26 -5.43
C SER A 225 -9.91 1.67 -6.81
N PHE A 226 -8.62 1.91 -6.93
CA PHE A 226 -7.97 2.30 -8.18
C PHE A 226 -6.59 1.66 -8.34
N GLN A 227 -6.09 1.68 -9.57
CA GLN A 227 -4.75 1.21 -9.93
C GLN A 227 -4.14 2.16 -10.98
N LEU A 228 -2.88 2.52 -10.77
CA LEU A 228 -2.03 3.37 -11.58
C LEU A 228 -0.83 2.54 -12.05
N ARG A 229 -0.39 2.74 -13.30
CA ARG A 229 0.65 1.91 -13.96
C ARG A 229 2.05 2.56 -13.98
N GLY A 230 2.21 3.71 -13.31
CA GLY A 230 3.51 4.37 -13.13
C GLY A 230 4.05 5.10 -14.38
N ASP A 231 3.18 5.38 -15.34
CA ASP A 231 3.49 6.02 -16.63
C ASP A 231 3.28 7.55 -16.63
N GLY A 232 2.87 8.13 -15.50
CA GLY A 232 2.61 9.57 -15.37
C GLY A 232 2.79 10.11 -13.95
N ALA A 233 2.87 11.44 -13.85
CA ALA A 233 2.72 12.11 -12.57
C ALA A 233 1.25 12.06 -12.17
N HIS A 234 0.99 11.62 -10.94
CA HIS A 234 -0.34 11.60 -10.37
C HIS A 234 -0.33 12.33 -9.03
N TRP A 235 -1.47 12.89 -8.67
CA TRP A 235 -1.66 13.49 -7.36
C TRP A 235 -3.07 13.27 -6.86
N VAL A 236 -3.23 13.39 -5.55
CA VAL A 236 -4.53 13.30 -4.89
C VAL A 236 -4.78 14.48 -3.99
N ARG A 237 -6.06 14.76 -3.74
CA ARG A 237 -6.52 15.73 -2.76
C ARG A 237 -7.78 15.22 -2.08
N ASN A 238 -7.99 15.62 -0.84
CA ASN A 238 -9.26 15.49 -0.16
C ASN A 238 -10.12 16.73 -0.43
N PRO A 239 -11.14 16.68 -1.30
CA PRO A 239 -12.03 17.81 -1.54
C PRO A 239 -13.14 17.95 -0.48
N GLY A 240 -13.24 16.99 0.45
CA GLY A 240 -14.30 16.92 1.45
C GLY A 240 -14.04 17.78 2.69
N ALA A 241 -15.05 17.84 3.56
CA ALA A 241 -15.01 18.53 4.85
C ALA A 241 -14.57 17.65 6.03
N ARG A 242 -14.31 16.37 5.78
CA ARG A 242 -13.83 15.39 6.77
C ARG A 242 -12.59 14.69 6.23
N ASP A 243 -11.84 14.05 7.11
CA ASP A 243 -10.65 13.29 6.71
C ASP A 243 -10.98 12.22 5.66
N ALA A 244 -10.09 12.11 4.67
CA ALA A 244 -10.06 11.01 3.72
C ALA A 244 -8.95 10.04 4.12
N VAL A 245 -9.28 8.75 4.18
CA VAL A 245 -8.35 7.70 4.60
C VAL A 245 -8.19 6.71 3.47
N VAL A 246 -6.95 6.49 3.02
CA VAL A 246 -6.63 5.66 1.87
C VAL A 246 -5.55 4.65 2.25
N VAL A 247 -5.77 3.38 1.92
CA VAL A 247 -4.70 2.38 1.93
C VAL A 247 -4.08 2.34 0.54
N TRP A 248 -2.78 2.54 0.48
CA TRP A 248 -1.97 2.44 -0.72
C TRP A 248 -1.25 1.11 -0.76
N VAL A 249 -1.12 0.55 -1.96
CA VAL A 249 -0.35 -0.65 -2.25
C VAL A 249 0.58 -0.33 -3.41
N ILE A 250 1.88 -0.42 -3.22
CA ILE A 250 2.90 0.03 -4.18
C ILE A 250 3.83 -1.14 -4.51
N THR A 251 4.13 -1.33 -5.80
CA THR A 251 5.04 -2.35 -6.32
C THR A 251 5.92 -1.82 -7.46
N PRO A 252 7.25 -2.05 -7.46
CA PRO A 252 8.02 -2.57 -6.33
C PRO A 252 8.00 -1.56 -5.16
N ALA A 253 8.45 -1.95 -3.97
CA ALA A 253 8.64 -0.99 -2.89
C ALA A 253 9.57 0.13 -3.41
N ASN A 254 9.07 1.37 -3.42
CA ASN A 254 9.64 2.46 -4.22
C ASN A 254 10.51 3.43 -3.42
N TYR A 255 10.76 3.06 -2.18
CA TYR A 255 11.57 3.82 -1.25
C TYR A 255 12.87 3.06 -0.91
#